data_AF-A0A2P8DZ93-F1
#
_entry.id   AF-A0A2P8DZ93-F1
#
_cell.length_a   1.000
_cell.length_b   1.000
_cell.length_c   1.000
_cell.angle_alpha   90.00
_cell.angle_beta   90.00
_cell.angle_gamma   90.00
#
_symmetry.space_group_name_H-M   'P 1'
#
loop_
_entity.id
_entity.type
_entity.pdbx_description
1 polymer ?
#
loop_
_entity_poly.entity_id
_entity_poly.type
_entity_poly.pdbx_seq_one_letter_code
_entity_poly.pdbx_strand_id
1 'polypeptide(L)'
;MEPEMRPATADVDPTVTAAVQNIRDRFGSEGLRDLIALAQMELRNVEEAERSLAGYAEPAAESAAPFDAADTQAWLAFTEVDADRADDRR
;
A
#
# COMPACT_ATOMS: atom_id res chain seq x y z
N MET A 1 -34.59 21.26 -11.08
CA MET A 1 -34.47 20.50 -9.82
C MET A 1 -33.31 19.54 -10.04
N GLU A 2 -32.09 20.00 -9.78
CA GLU A 2 -30.94 19.10 -9.82
C GLU A 2 -31.07 18.12 -8.66
N PRO A 3 -30.94 16.79 -8.89
CA PRO A 3 -30.96 15.86 -7.79
C PRO A 3 -29.77 16.18 -6.90
N GLU A 4 -30.02 16.48 -5.62
CA GLU A 4 -28.96 16.62 -4.63
C GLU A 4 -28.09 15.39 -4.73
N MET A 5 -26.82 15.59 -5.14
CA MET A 5 -25.78 14.59 -5.02
C MET A 5 -25.61 14.34 -3.52
N ARG A 6 -26.44 13.46 -2.96
CA ARG A 6 -26.15 12.83 -1.70
C ARG A 6 -24.78 12.21 -1.90
N PRO A 7 -23.76 12.57 -1.11
CA PRO A 7 -22.48 11.89 -1.21
C PRO A 7 -22.81 10.40 -1.09
N ALA A 8 -22.41 9.62 -2.09
CA ALA A 8 -22.54 8.17 -2.01
C ALA A 8 -21.93 7.81 -0.66
N THR A 9 -22.77 7.36 0.28
CA THR A 9 -22.26 6.76 1.49
C THR A 9 -21.52 5.55 0.96
N ALA A 10 -20.20 5.69 0.77
CA ALA A 10 -19.31 4.57 0.58
C ALA A 10 -19.75 3.51 1.58
N ASP A 11 -19.85 2.24 1.18
CA ASP A 11 -20.20 1.16 2.10
C ASP A 11 -19.21 1.20 3.27
N VAL A 12 -19.59 1.89 4.34
CA VAL A 12 -18.77 2.05 5.53
C VAL A 12 -18.85 0.72 6.23
N ASP A 13 -17.69 0.13 6.51
CA ASP A 13 -17.61 -1.16 7.19
C ASP A 13 -18.55 -1.17 8.41
N PRO A 14 -19.41 -2.20 8.55
CA PRO A 14 -20.36 -2.28 9.67
C PRO A 14 -19.69 -2.16 11.05
N THR A 15 -18.44 -2.60 11.18
CA THR A 15 -17.63 -2.48 12.40
C THR A 15 -17.31 -1.03 12.72
N VAL A 16 -16.94 -0.25 11.70
CA VAL A 16 -16.68 1.20 11.86
C VAL A 16 -17.97 1.91 12.26
N THR A 17 -19.08 1.58 11.61
CA THR A 17 -20.39 2.12 11.96
C THR A 17 -20.77 1.80 13.40
N ALA A 18 -20.58 0.56 13.85
CA ALA A 18 -20.85 0.13 15.22
C ALA A 18 -19.95 0.82 16.24
N ALA A 19 -18.67 1.04 15.92
CA ALA A 19 -17.74 1.76 16.79
C ALA A 19 -18.16 3.23 16.98
N VAL A 20 -18.52 3.93 15.89
CA VAL A 20 -19.00 5.32 15.93
C VAL A 20 -20.27 5.43 16.76
N GLN A 21 -21.21 4.50 16.59
CA GLN A 21 -22.44 4.46 17.39
C GLN A 21 -22.15 4.24 18.87
N ASN A 22 -21.28 3.30 19.23
CA ASN A 22 -20.90 3.08 20.63
C ASN A 22 -20.25 4.31 21.27
N ILE A 23 -19.39 5.02 20.54
CA ILE A 23 -18.76 6.25 21.03
C ILE A 23 -19.82 7.34 21.25
N ARG A 24 -20.72 7.53 20.29
CA ARG A 24 -21.84 8.48 20.42
C ARG A 24 -22.71 8.16 21.62
N ASP A 25 -23.06 6.89 21.81
CA ASP A 25 -24.00 6.49 22.84
C ASP A 25 -23.38 6.58 24.25
N ARG A 26 -22.05 6.45 24.37
CA ARG A 26 -21.33 6.53 25.65
C ARG A 26 -20.81 7.93 25.99
N PHE A 27 -20.40 8.71 25.01
CA PHE A 27 -19.72 10.00 25.19
C PHE A 27 -20.44 11.18 24.52
N GLY A 28 -21.55 10.93 23.84
CA GLY A 28 -22.36 11.96 23.19
C GLY A 28 -21.63 12.69 22.06
N SER A 29 -22.01 13.95 21.86
CA SER A 29 -21.44 14.79 20.80
C SER A 29 -19.98 15.17 21.04
N GLU A 30 -19.50 15.16 22.29
CA GLU A 30 -18.12 15.48 22.64
C GLU A 30 -17.18 14.37 22.16
N GLY A 31 -17.48 13.11 22.49
CA GLY A 31 -16.68 11.98 22.01
C GLY A 31 -16.67 11.83 20.48
N LEU A 32 -17.75 12.26 19.78
CA LEU A 32 -17.74 12.32 18.32
C LEU A 32 -16.80 13.40 17.77
N ARG A 33 -16.70 14.56 18.44
CA ARG A 33 -15.74 15.61 18.05
C ARG A 33 -14.31 15.12 18.22
N ASP A 34 -14.03 14.45 19.34
CA ASP A 34 -12.71 13.87 19.61
C ASP A 34 -12.35 12.79 18.58
N LEU A 35 -13.30 11.92 18.24
CA LEU A 35 -13.13 10.91 17.20
C LEU A 35 -12.81 11.54 15.84
N ILE A 36 -13.52 12.61 15.47
CA ILE A 36 -13.25 13.33 14.22
C ILE A 36 -11.85 13.96 14.24
N ALA A 37 -11.44 14.58 15.35
CA ALA A 37 -10.11 15.18 15.48
C ALA A 37 -9.00 14.13 15.31
N LEU A 38 -9.17 12.95 15.91
CA LEU A 38 -8.24 11.82 15.74
C LEU A 38 -8.23 11.30 14.31
N ALA A 39 -9.40 11.09 13.70
CA ALA A 39 -9.48 10.62 12.31
C ALA A 39 -8.81 11.60 11.34
N GLN A 40 -8.99 12.90 11.54
CA GLN A 40 -8.32 13.94 10.74
C GLN A 40 -6.79 13.93 10.93
N MET A 41 -6.31 13.64 12.13
CA MET A 41 -4.87 13.49 12.37
C MET A 41 -4.32 12.28 11.62
N GLU A 42 -4.98 11.12 11.69
CA GLU A 42 -4.53 9.93 10.99
C GLU A 42 -4.57 10.09 9.47
N LEU A 43 -5.59 10.77 8.92
CA LEU A 43 -5.63 11.08 7.50
C LEU A 43 -4.42 11.91 7.05
N ARG A 44 -4.04 12.93 7.82
CA ARG A 44 -2.82 13.71 7.52
C ARG A 44 -1.56 12.84 7.56
N ASN A 45 -1.45 11.94 8.54
CA ASN A 45 -0.32 11.03 8.64
C ASN A 45 -0.22 10.10 7.42
N VAL A 46 -1.36 9.57 6.95
CA VAL A 46 -1.42 8.74 5.75
C VAL A 46 -1.02 9.55 4.52
N GLU A 47 -1.56 10.75 4.33
CA GLU A 47 -1.21 11.62 3.21
C GLU A 47 0.28 12.00 3.20
N GLU A 48 0.87 12.22 4.38
CA GLU A 48 2.32 12.44 4.52
C GLU A 48 3.13 11.19 4.17
N ALA A 49 2.70 10.01 4.62
CA ALA A 49 3.34 8.74 4.31
C ALA A 49 3.25 8.43 2.80
N GLU A 50 2.11 8.67 2.17
CA GLU A 50 1.93 8.52 0.72
C GLU A 50 2.82 9.47 -0.06
N ARG A 51 2.92 10.74 0.36
CA ARG A 51 3.83 11.71 -0.26
C ARG A 51 5.29 11.29 -0.13
N SER A 52 5.67 10.77 1.04
CA SER A 52 7.01 10.22 1.28
C SER A 52 7.28 9.04 0.35
N LEU A 53 6.35 8.09 0.24
CA LEU A 53 6.46 6.93 -0.65
C LEU A 53 6.57 7.34 -2.12
N ALA A 54 5.76 8.32 -2.55
CA ALA A 54 5.82 8.86 -3.91
C ALA A 54 7.18 9.50 -4.23
N GLY A 55 7.85 10.10 -3.23
CA GLY A 55 9.22 10.62 -3.38
C GLY A 55 10.28 9.54 -3.58
N TYR A 56 10.06 8.32 -3.09
CA TYR A 56 10.91 7.15 -3.37
C TYR A 56 10.53 6.42 -4.67
N ALA A 57 9.34 6.70 -5.22
CA ALA A 57 8.84 6.15 -6.47
C ALA A 57 9.25 6.99 -7.70
N GLU A 58 10.20 7.92 -7.56
CA GLU A 58 11.00 8.41 -8.69
C GLU A 58 11.62 7.20 -9.39
N PRO A 59 11.56 7.13 -10.72
CA PRO A 59 11.67 5.86 -11.40
C PRO A 59 13.10 5.35 -11.30
N ALA A 60 13.23 4.08 -10.89
CA ALA A 60 14.37 3.24 -11.21
C ALA A 60 14.52 3.00 -12.74
N ALA A 61 14.20 3.99 -13.59
CA ALA A 61 14.23 3.92 -15.04
C ALA A 61 15.49 4.56 -15.66
N GLU A 62 16.44 5.08 -14.88
CA GLU A 62 17.68 5.66 -15.43
C GLU A 62 18.98 5.03 -14.90
N SER A 63 18.89 3.90 -14.19
CA SER A 63 20.06 3.04 -13.96
C SER A 63 19.77 1.59 -14.31
N ALA A 64 19.19 1.40 -15.50
CA ALA A 64 19.73 0.35 -16.33
C ALA A 64 21.14 0.80 -16.75
N ALA A 65 22.13 0.55 -15.88
CA ALA A 65 23.49 0.33 -16.36
C ALA A 65 23.37 -0.61 -17.58
N PRO A 66 24.17 -0.44 -18.64
CA PRO A 66 24.08 -1.33 -19.80
C PRO A 66 24.11 -2.75 -19.26
N PHE A 67 22.97 -3.45 -19.37
CA PHE A 67 22.82 -4.81 -18.90
C PHE A 67 23.96 -5.58 -19.56
N ASP A 68 25.02 -5.89 -18.81
CA ASP A 68 26.15 -6.60 -19.38
C ASP A 68 25.64 -8.00 -19.64
N ALA A 69 25.33 -8.27 -20.91
CA ALA A 69 24.89 -9.57 -21.35
C ALA A 69 25.90 -10.65 -20.93
N ALA A 70 27.19 -10.31 -20.76
CA ALA A 70 28.20 -11.22 -20.28
C ALA A 70 27.91 -11.76 -18.87
N ASP A 71 27.47 -10.91 -17.93
CA ASP A 71 27.16 -11.34 -16.56
C ASP A 71 25.92 -12.24 -16.52
N THR A 72 24.92 -11.94 -17.36
CA THR A 72 23.73 -12.79 -17.48
C THR A 72 24.08 -14.14 -18.11
N GLN A 73 24.91 -14.15 -19.16
CA GLN A 73 25.38 -15.38 -19.80
C GLN A 73 26.28 -16.20 -18.89
N ALA A 74 27.13 -15.56 -18.07
CA ALA A 74 27.96 -16.24 -17.08
C ALA A 74 27.12 -16.89 -15.97
N TRP A 75 26.07 -16.20 -15.52
CA TRP A 75 25.14 -16.75 -14.52
C TRP A 75 24.33 -17.93 -15.07
N LEU A 76 23.80 -17.82 -16.30
CA LEU A 76 23.08 -18.90 -16.97
C LEU A 76 23.98 -20.14 -17.14
N ALA A 77 25.21 -19.96 -17.64
CA ALA A 77 26.17 -21.05 -17.80
C ALA A 77 26.54 -21.72 -16.47
N PHE A 78 26.66 -20.96 -15.37
CA PHE A 78 26.89 -21.53 -14.05
C PHE A 78 25.72 -22.41 -13.59
N THR A 79 24.48 -21.94 -13.78
CA THR A 79 23.27 -22.70 -13.37
C THR A 79 23.02 -23.95 -14.21
N GLU A 80 23.42 -23.96 -15.49
CA GLU A 80 23.25 -25.11 -16.38
C GLU A 80 24.26 -26.23 -16.07
N VAL A 81 25.47 -25.87 -15.62
CA VAL A 81 26.52 -26.82 -15.19
C VAL A 81 26.14 -27.64 -13.93
N ASP A 82 25.24 -27.14 -13.09
CA ASP A 82 24.73 -27.88 -11.93
C ASP A 82 23.60 -28.86 -12.27
N ALA A 83 22.88 -28.66 -13.39
CA ALA A 83 21.86 -29.60 -13.85
C ALA A 83 22.47 -30.90 -14.39
N ASP A 84 23.56 -30.79 -15.16
CA ASP A 84 24.22 -31.96 -15.78
C ASP A 84 24.98 -32.83 -14.77
N ARG A 85 25.49 -32.27 -13.66
CA ARG A 85 26.16 -33.05 -12.61
C ARG A 85 25.21 -33.88 -11.74
N ALA A 86 23.92 -33.55 -11.72
CA ALA A 86 22.92 -34.28 -10.93
C ALA A 86 22.40 -35.53 -11.64
N ASP A 87 22.48 -35.60 -12.98
CA ASP A 87 21.95 -36.71 -13.77
C ASP A 87 22.94 -37.90 -13.88
N ASP A 88 24.23 -37.68 -13.57
CA ASP A 88 25.29 -38.69 -13.62
C ASP A 88 25.45 -39.51 -12.31
N ARG A 89 24.56 -39.34 -11.32
CA ARG A 89 24.46 -40.21 -10.13
C ARG A 89 23.14 -40.99 -10.13
N ARG A 90 23.00 -41.95 -11.03
CA ARG A 90 22.00 -43.03 -10.95
C ARG A 90 22.65 -44.39 -10.86
#